data_AF-A0A5Q2RKC5-F1
#
_entry.id   AF-A0A5Q2RKC5-F1
#
_cell.length_a   1.000
_cell.length_b   1.000
_cell.length_c   1.000
_cell.angle_alpha   90.00
_cell.angle_beta   90.00
_cell.angle_gamma   90.00
#
_symmetry.space_group_name_H-M   'P 1'
#
loop_
_entity.id
_entity.type
_entity.pdbx_description
1 polymer ?
#
loop_
_entity_poly.entity_id
_entity_poly.type
_entity_poly.pdbx_seq_one_letter_code
_entity_poly.pdbx_strand_id
1 'polypeptide(L)'
;MDATLALAAVVAVVAAVRSTWSPCGVSMLSTITPVTEASRDRSYPVTVAWFLVGAVVGGITLGLGAAVAAALVGGLDLPTTTALGTLAALAVLAAAFDARILGLDLPGHGRQVNETWLTRFRSWVYGGGFGWQIGVGLATYIVTAGVYLTVAAAALTGRPLVAAALGTLFGLTRGLAIFAGARLTTHEALYDFHRRFEDRRELSRQVTIGAQLLVAAVAAGLAWGPSGLAATVAAGVVVLALVQPEVMRVRSTARGVTTPVEITDRPATVLVDERAASFSAGR
;
A
#
# COMPACT_ATOMS: atom_id res chain seq x y z
N MET A 1 15.15 20.50 -10.81
CA MET A 1 14.58 19.14 -10.67
C MET A 1 13.46 19.02 -11.69
N ASP A 2 13.51 17.98 -12.52
CA ASP A 2 12.49 17.72 -13.53
C ASP A 2 11.13 17.47 -12.83
N ALA A 3 10.07 18.15 -13.26
CA ALA A 3 8.76 18.06 -12.59
C ALA A 3 8.24 16.61 -12.49
N THR A 4 8.48 15.79 -13.52
CA THR A 4 8.14 14.36 -13.55
C THR A 4 8.81 13.58 -12.42
N LEU A 5 10.07 13.87 -12.09
CA LEU A 5 10.78 13.23 -10.96
C LEU A 5 10.12 13.60 -9.62
N ALA A 6 9.81 14.89 -9.41
CA ALA A 6 9.19 15.34 -8.17
C ALA A 6 7.82 14.68 -7.96
N LEU A 7 7.01 14.64 -9.01
CA LEU A 7 5.69 13.99 -8.98
C LEU A 7 5.82 12.47 -8.76
N ALA A 8 6.75 11.81 -9.43
CA ALA A 8 6.99 10.37 -9.24
C ALA A 8 7.46 10.04 -7.82
N ALA A 9 8.30 10.90 -7.21
CA ALA A 9 8.72 10.74 -5.82
C ALA A 9 7.55 10.89 -4.84
N VAL A 10 6.66 11.87 -5.05
CA VAL A 10 5.43 12.02 -4.25
C VAL A 10 4.55 10.77 -4.36
N VAL A 11 4.32 10.26 -5.56
CA VAL A 11 3.57 9.02 -5.78
C VAL A 11 4.21 7.85 -5.03
N ALA A 12 5.53 7.66 -5.16
CA ALA A 12 6.26 6.58 -4.52
C ALA A 12 6.10 6.60 -3.00
N VAL A 13 6.27 7.77 -2.38
CA VAL A 13 6.17 7.93 -0.92
C VAL A 13 4.73 7.70 -0.45
N VAL A 14 3.74 8.32 -1.10
CA VAL A 14 2.33 8.19 -0.70
C VAL A 14 1.86 6.74 -0.86
N ALA A 15 2.17 6.10 -1.99
CA ALA A 15 1.83 4.69 -2.23
C ALA A 15 2.49 3.76 -1.20
N ALA A 16 3.77 4.00 -0.86
CA ALA A 16 4.48 3.24 0.17
C ALA A 16 3.81 3.38 1.54
N VAL A 17 3.45 4.61 1.94
CA VAL A 17 2.77 4.89 3.21
C VAL A 17 1.40 4.22 3.26
N ARG A 18 0.57 4.34 2.22
CA ARG A 18 -0.75 3.68 2.15
C ARG A 18 -0.65 2.16 2.21
N SER A 19 0.42 1.60 1.67
CA SER A 19 0.68 0.16 1.67
C SER A 19 0.99 -0.42 3.06
N THR A 20 1.17 0.42 4.09
CA THR A 20 1.30 -0.04 5.48
C THR A 20 -0.02 -0.56 6.05
N TRP A 21 -1.17 -0.06 5.57
CA TRP A 21 -2.52 -0.58 5.86
C TRP A 21 -2.89 -1.82 5.02
N SER A 22 -1.94 -2.44 4.33
CA SER A 22 -2.17 -3.76 3.73
C SER A 22 -2.25 -4.84 4.82
N PRO A 23 -2.98 -5.95 4.60
CA PRO A 23 -2.97 -7.08 5.53
C PRO A 23 -1.56 -7.52 5.94
N CYS A 24 -0.61 -7.51 4.99
CA CYS A 24 0.79 -7.81 5.26
C CYS A 24 1.47 -6.74 6.13
N GLY A 25 1.23 -5.45 5.86
CA GLY A 25 1.79 -4.36 6.66
C GLY A 25 1.29 -4.39 8.10
N VAL A 26 -0.03 -4.57 8.30
CA VAL A 26 -0.65 -4.69 9.63
C VAL A 26 -0.13 -5.93 10.37
N SER A 27 -0.03 -7.08 9.69
CA SER A 27 0.53 -8.31 10.27
C SER A 27 2.00 -8.14 10.68
N MET A 28 2.81 -7.42 9.88
CA MET A 28 4.20 -7.13 10.26
C MET A 28 4.30 -6.20 11.47
N LEU A 29 3.46 -5.16 11.54
CA LEU A 29 3.41 -4.25 12.68
C LEU A 29 2.94 -4.92 13.97
N SER A 30 2.15 -5.99 13.88
CA SER A 30 1.77 -6.78 15.06
C SER A 30 2.84 -7.78 15.48
N THR A 31 3.60 -8.30 14.52
CA THR A 31 4.49 -9.45 14.70
C THR A 31 5.94 -9.10 15.02
N ILE A 32 6.43 -7.97 14.51
CA ILE A 32 7.80 -7.49 14.72
C ILE A 32 7.73 -6.25 15.62
N THR A 33 7.67 -6.50 16.93
CA THR A 33 7.65 -5.47 17.97
C THR A 33 8.52 -5.91 19.14
N PRO A 34 8.95 -5.00 20.04
CA PRO A 34 9.72 -5.39 21.21
C PRO A 34 9.05 -6.49 22.05
N VAL A 35 7.73 -6.39 22.30
CA VAL A 35 6.98 -7.37 23.11
C VAL A 35 6.92 -8.75 22.44
N THR A 36 6.70 -8.79 21.13
CA THR A 36 6.55 -10.06 20.39
C THR A 36 7.88 -10.73 20.10
N GLU A 37 8.94 -9.96 19.84
CA GLU A 37 10.29 -10.50 19.70
C GLU A 37 10.81 -11.06 21.04
N ALA A 38 10.56 -10.36 22.16
CA ALA A 38 10.88 -10.84 23.49
C ALA A 38 10.15 -12.16 23.83
N SER A 39 8.88 -12.30 23.43
CA SER A 39 8.13 -13.56 23.62
C SER A 39 8.71 -14.77 22.87
N ARG A 40 9.61 -14.54 21.90
CA ARG A 40 10.29 -15.56 21.09
C ARG A 40 11.78 -15.68 21.43
N ASP A 41 12.24 -15.06 22.52
CA ASP A 41 13.66 -14.95 22.88
C ASP A 41 14.52 -14.38 21.73
N ARG A 42 13.98 -13.40 21.00
CA ARG A 42 14.66 -12.72 19.88
C ARG A 42 14.88 -11.24 20.18
N SER A 43 15.93 -10.68 19.58
CA SER A 43 16.28 -9.27 19.70
C SER A 43 15.61 -8.43 18.61
N TYR A 44 14.67 -7.57 19.01
CA TYR A 44 13.99 -6.63 18.12
C TYR A 44 14.93 -5.79 17.22
N PRO A 45 16.04 -5.19 17.72
CA PRO A 45 16.91 -4.37 16.88
C PRO A 45 17.54 -5.14 15.71
N VAL A 46 17.89 -6.42 15.90
CA VAL A 46 18.44 -7.26 14.84
C VAL A 46 17.38 -7.55 13.78
N THR A 47 16.16 -7.90 14.20
CA THR A 47 15.04 -8.16 13.28
C THR A 47 14.74 -6.93 12.44
N VAL A 48 14.67 -5.74 13.06
CA VAL A 48 14.42 -4.47 12.37
C VAL A 48 15.55 -4.11 11.42
N ALA A 49 16.81 -4.25 11.83
CA ALA A 49 17.96 -3.95 10.96
C ALA A 49 17.90 -4.79 9.67
N TRP A 50 17.67 -6.09 9.80
CA TRP A 50 17.54 -6.98 8.65
C TRP A 50 16.26 -6.73 7.85
N PHE A 51 15.16 -6.36 8.49
CA PHE A 51 13.94 -5.92 7.81
C PHE A 51 14.18 -4.69 6.93
N LEU A 52 14.90 -3.69 7.43
CA LEU A 52 15.25 -2.50 6.65
C LEU A 52 16.17 -2.84 5.48
N VAL A 53 17.20 -3.66 5.71
CA VAL A 53 18.08 -4.15 4.63
C VAL A 53 17.25 -4.87 3.57
N GLY A 54 16.38 -5.78 3.99
CA GLY A 54 15.45 -6.48 3.10
C GLY A 54 14.58 -5.51 2.31
N ALA A 55 13.95 -4.54 2.98
CA ALA A 55 13.06 -3.56 2.34
C ALA A 55 13.77 -2.69 1.31
N VAL A 56 15.01 -2.27 1.59
CA VAL A 56 15.85 -1.55 0.62
C VAL A 56 16.19 -2.45 -0.57
N VAL A 57 16.63 -3.69 -0.34
CA VAL A 57 16.91 -4.65 -1.43
C VAL A 57 15.66 -4.95 -2.25
N GLY A 58 14.49 -5.05 -1.61
CA GLY A 58 13.20 -5.21 -2.28
C GLY A 58 12.85 -3.99 -3.15
N GLY A 59 13.06 -2.78 -2.63
CA GLY A 59 12.90 -1.54 -3.38
C GLY A 59 13.84 -1.45 -4.58
N ILE A 60 15.10 -1.85 -4.42
CA ILE A 60 16.06 -1.97 -5.52
C ILE A 60 15.55 -2.97 -6.56
N THR A 61 15.01 -4.12 -6.14
CA THR A 61 14.45 -5.13 -7.05
C THR A 61 13.30 -4.55 -7.89
N LEU A 62 12.35 -3.86 -7.25
CA LEU A 62 11.27 -3.15 -7.94
C LEU A 62 11.82 -2.07 -8.88
N GLY A 63 12.78 -1.28 -8.39
CA GLY A 63 13.41 -0.19 -9.11
C GLY A 63 14.18 -0.65 -10.34
N LEU A 64 14.85 -1.80 -10.29
CA LEU A 64 15.51 -2.41 -11.46
C LEU A 64 14.49 -2.84 -12.51
N GLY A 65 13.35 -3.41 -12.10
CA GLY A 65 12.24 -3.68 -13.02
C GLY A 65 11.70 -2.40 -13.67
N ALA A 66 11.49 -1.35 -12.87
CA ALA A 66 11.09 -0.04 -13.36
C ALA A 66 12.17 0.62 -14.25
N ALA A 67 13.46 0.36 -14.00
CA ALA A 67 14.56 0.88 -14.78
C ALA A 67 14.59 0.30 -16.20
N VAL A 68 14.21 -0.97 -16.38
CA VAL A 68 14.01 -1.56 -17.71
C VAL A 68 12.88 -0.84 -18.43
N ALA A 69 11.74 -0.61 -17.77
CA ALA A 69 10.64 0.15 -18.36
C ALA A 69 11.03 1.59 -18.70
N ALA A 70 11.82 2.24 -17.84
CA ALA A 70 12.35 3.58 -18.08
C ALA A 70 13.32 3.63 -19.26
N ALA A 71 14.16 2.61 -19.44
CA ALA A 71 15.04 2.50 -20.60
C ALA A 71 14.25 2.38 -21.91
N LEU A 72 13.19 1.57 -21.91
CA LEU A 72 12.30 1.41 -23.06
C LEU A 72 11.58 2.73 -23.39
N VAL A 73 11.01 3.40 -22.38
CA VAL A 73 10.35 4.71 -22.56
C VAL A 73 11.34 5.78 -23.01
N GLY A 74 12.56 5.79 -22.46
CA GLY A 74 13.63 6.71 -22.87
C GLY A 74 14.05 6.51 -24.33
N GLY A 75 14.00 5.27 -24.83
CA GLY A 75 14.26 4.97 -26.24
C GLY A 75 13.17 5.45 -27.22
N LEU A 76 11.97 5.77 -26.72
CA LEU A 76 10.88 6.33 -27.54
C LEU A 76 10.98 7.86 -27.72
N ASP A 77 11.90 8.51 -26.99
CA ASP A 77 12.11 9.97 -26.99
C ASP A 77 10.80 10.77 -26.89
N LEU A 78 9.95 10.37 -25.93
CA LEU A 78 8.63 10.97 -25.77
C LEU A 78 8.76 12.45 -25.38
N PRO A 79 7.98 13.35 -26.02
CA PRO A 79 7.91 14.74 -25.60
C PRO A 79 7.48 14.84 -24.13
N THR A 80 8.08 15.77 -23.38
CA THR A 80 7.77 16.01 -21.96
C THR A 80 6.27 16.23 -21.72
N THR A 81 5.58 16.90 -22.64
CA THR A 81 4.12 17.12 -22.61
C THR A 81 3.35 15.80 -22.65
N THR A 82 3.77 14.85 -23.48
CA THR A 82 3.18 13.51 -23.58
C THR A 82 3.43 12.69 -22.32
N ALA A 83 4.65 12.74 -21.77
CA ALA A 83 4.98 12.04 -20.53
C ALA A 83 4.15 12.57 -19.34
N LEU A 84 4.05 13.89 -19.19
CA LEU A 84 3.23 14.53 -18.16
C LEU A 84 1.73 14.28 -18.36
N GLY A 85 1.24 14.33 -19.60
CA GLY A 85 -0.15 14.02 -19.92
C GLY A 85 -0.51 12.57 -19.60
N THR A 86 0.40 11.64 -19.91
CA THR A 86 0.25 10.21 -19.58
C THR A 86 0.25 10.01 -18.07
N LEU A 87 1.17 10.66 -17.33
CA LEU A 87 1.20 10.62 -15.87
C LEU A 87 -0.11 11.14 -15.27
N ALA A 88 -0.65 12.24 -15.81
CA ALA A 88 -1.93 12.79 -15.35
C ALA A 88 -3.08 11.80 -15.52
N ALA A 89 -3.20 11.20 -16.71
CA ALA A 89 -4.23 10.20 -16.99
C ALA A 89 -4.11 8.97 -16.07
N LEU A 90 -2.90 8.44 -15.89
CA LEU A 90 -2.65 7.31 -15.00
C LEU A 90 -2.93 7.63 -13.52
N ALA A 91 -2.66 8.87 -13.10
CA ALA A 91 -2.94 9.31 -11.73
C ALA A 91 -4.45 9.44 -11.45
N VAL A 92 -5.24 9.96 -12.41
CA VAL A 92 -6.72 9.94 -12.32
C VAL A 92 -7.23 8.50 -12.30
N LEU A 93 -6.69 7.63 -13.14
CA LEU A 93 -7.07 6.21 -13.18
C LEU A 93 -6.76 5.52 -11.84
N ALA A 94 -5.59 5.76 -11.27
CA ALA A 94 -5.22 5.24 -9.96
C ALA A 94 -6.17 5.73 -8.85
N ALA A 95 -6.52 7.01 -8.87
CA ALA A 95 -7.51 7.59 -7.96
C ALA A 95 -8.89 6.94 -8.12
N ALA A 96 -9.31 6.63 -9.35
CA ALA A 96 -10.58 5.94 -9.60
C ALA A 96 -10.59 4.50 -9.06
N PHE A 97 -9.49 3.75 -9.21
CA PHE A 97 -9.33 2.42 -8.60
C PHE A 97 -9.35 2.49 -7.07
N ASP A 98 -8.63 3.44 -6.47
CA ASP A 98 -8.60 3.59 -5.01
C ASP A 98 -9.94 4.08 -4.47
N ALA A 99 -10.67 4.90 -5.23
CA ALA A 99 -12.05 5.32 -4.96
C ALA A 99 -13.08 4.20 -5.19
N ARG A 100 -12.70 3.09 -5.84
CA ARG A 100 -13.55 1.95 -6.24
C ARG A 100 -14.76 2.36 -7.09
N ILE A 101 -14.56 3.34 -7.96
CA ILE A 101 -15.61 3.80 -8.86
C ILE A 101 -16.04 2.63 -9.75
N LEU A 102 -17.34 2.42 -9.92
CA LEU A 102 -17.93 1.32 -10.70
C LEU A 102 -17.53 -0.10 -10.24
N GLY A 103 -17.07 -0.26 -8.99
CA GLY A 103 -16.62 -1.56 -8.49
C GLY A 103 -15.29 -2.03 -9.09
N LEU A 104 -14.49 -1.10 -9.62
CA LEU A 104 -13.13 -1.40 -10.06
C LEU A 104 -12.28 -1.87 -8.86
N ASP A 105 -11.86 -3.13 -8.92
CA ASP A 105 -10.93 -3.72 -7.96
C ASP A 105 -9.52 -3.81 -8.56
N LEU A 106 -8.52 -3.71 -7.70
CA LEU A 106 -7.12 -3.90 -8.10
C LEU A 106 -6.89 -5.35 -8.55
N PRO A 107 -5.92 -5.59 -9.46
CA PRO A 107 -5.52 -6.94 -9.83
C PRO A 107 -5.16 -7.73 -8.56
N GLY A 108 -5.82 -8.87 -8.36
CA GLY A 108 -5.75 -9.65 -7.13
C GLY A 108 -4.36 -10.23 -6.87
N HIS A 109 -3.53 -9.51 -6.12
CA HIS A 109 -2.26 -10.00 -5.58
C HIS A 109 -2.50 -10.43 -4.13
N GLY A 110 -2.99 -11.66 -3.93
CA GLY A 110 -3.48 -12.13 -2.64
C GLY A 110 -2.46 -12.83 -1.73
N ARG A 111 -1.15 -12.62 -1.93
CA ARG A 111 -0.13 -13.38 -1.19
C ARG A 111 0.28 -12.64 0.09
N GLN A 112 0.14 -13.31 1.23
CA GLN A 112 0.74 -12.88 2.49
C GLN A 112 2.19 -13.37 2.60
N VAL A 113 2.96 -12.73 3.47
CA VAL A 113 4.22 -13.29 3.92
C VAL A 113 3.95 -14.59 4.67
N ASN A 114 4.87 -15.55 4.60
CA ASN A 114 4.66 -16.85 5.21
C ASN A 114 4.90 -16.79 6.72
N GLU A 115 3.84 -16.83 7.54
CA GLU A 115 3.95 -16.71 9.00
C GLU A 115 4.70 -17.88 9.65
N THR A 116 4.77 -19.05 8.98
CA THR A 116 5.56 -20.18 9.49
C THR A 116 7.06 -19.88 9.59
N TRP A 117 7.55 -18.84 8.91
CA TRP A 117 8.94 -18.41 9.00
C TRP A 117 9.31 -17.90 10.40
N LEU A 118 8.33 -17.37 11.15
CA LEU A 118 8.54 -16.83 12.50
C LEU A 118 8.98 -17.88 13.50
N THR A 119 8.49 -19.12 13.35
CA THR A 119 8.83 -20.23 14.24
C THR A 119 9.96 -21.10 13.68
N ARG A 120 10.19 -21.06 12.36
CA ARG A 120 11.18 -21.91 11.68
C ARG A 120 12.56 -21.27 11.54
N PHE A 121 12.63 -19.96 11.34
CA PHE A 121 13.88 -19.29 11.00
C PHE A 121 14.37 -18.33 12.09
N ARG A 122 15.64 -17.95 12.00
CA ARG A 122 16.25 -16.94 12.87
C ARG A 122 15.70 -15.54 12.51
N SER A 123 15.71 -14.63 13.48
CA SER A 123 15.23 -13.24 13.36
C SER A 123 15.71 -12.50 12.11
N TRP A 124 16.99 -12.61 11.80
CA TRP A 124 17.56 -11.96 10.62
C TRP A 124 17.04 -12.53 9.29
N VAL A 125 16.70 -13.82 9.23
CA VAL A 125 16.22 -14.49 8.02
C VAL A 125 14.80 -14.03 7.70
N TYR A 126 13.88 -14.14 8.66
CA TYR A 126 12.51 -13.70 8.41
C TYR A 126 12.41 -12.17 8.36
N GLY A 127 13.21 -11.44 9.15
CA GLY A 127 13.32 -10.00 9.06
C GLY A 127 13.70 -9.58 7.63
N GLY A 128 14.81 -10.11 7.11
CA GLY A 128 15.26 -9.83 5.73
C GLY A 128 14.25 -10.27 4.67
N GLY A 129 13.70 -11.48 4.78
CA GLY A 129 12.75 -12.04 3.82
C GLY A 129 11.41 -11.28 3.77
N PHE A 130 10.88 -10.88 4.92
CA PHE A 130 9.66 -10.08 5.00
C PHE A 130 9.92 -8.65 4.53
N GLY A 131 11.05 -8.06 4.94
CA GLY A 131 11.51 -6.77 4.46
C GLY A 131 11.55 -6.73 2.93
N TRP A 132 12.20 -7.71 2.30
CA TRP A 132 12.28 -7.80 0.84
C TRP A 132 10.91 -7.90 0.17
N GLN A 133 10.04 -8.79 0.64
CA GLN A 133 8.68 -8.93 0.09
C GLN A 133 7.89 -7.61 0.18
N ILE A 134 7.97 -6.93 1.32
CA ILE A 134 7.35 -5.62 1.54
C ILE A 134 7.98 -4.55 0.63
N GLY A 135 9.30 -4.52 0.52
CA GLY A 135 10.04 -3.55 -0.28
C GLY A 135 9.74 -3.66 -1.78
N VAL A 136 9.57 -4.88 -2.30
CA VAL A 136 9.17 -5.11 -3.71
C VAL A 136 7.79 -4.52 -4.00
N GLY A 137 6.88 -4.48 -3.02
CA GLY A 137 5.54 -3.88 -3.18
C GLY A 137 4.55 -4.69 -4.01
N LEU A 138 5.03 -5.45 -4.99
CA LEU A 138 4.24 -6.30 -5.90
C LEU A 138 4.24 -7.78 -5.50
N ALA A 139 5.07 -8.17 -4.52
CA ALA A 139 5.14 -9.55 -4.03
C ALA A 139 4.08 -9.89 -2.96
N THR A 140 3.38 -8.88 -2.46
CA THR A 140 2.42 -8.95 -1.34
C THR A 140 1.08 -8.33 -1.71
N TYR A 141 0.14 -8.30 -0.76
CA TYR A 141 -1.14 -7.62 -0.93
C TYR A 141 -0.99 -6.15 -1.34
N ILE A 142 -1.61 -5.79 -2.46
CA ILE A 142 -1.65 -4.42 -2.99
C ILE A 142 -3.00 -3.81 -2.66
N VAL A 143 -2.98 -2.71 -1.90
CA VAL A 143 -4.19 -2.01 -1.42
C VAL A 143 -4.41 -0.65 -2.07
N THR A 144 -3.49 -0.24 -2.94
CA THR A 144 -3.60 1.02 -3.69
C THR A 144 -3.03 0.85 -5.10
N ALA A 145 -3.71 1.43 -6.09
CA ALA A 145 -3.21 1.59 -7.45
C ALA A 145 -1.92 2.42 -7.50
N GLY A 146 -1.63 3.19 -6.45
CA GLY A 146 -0.40 3.97 -6.30
C GLY A 146 0.88 3.15 -6.45
N VAL A 147 0.87 1.85 -6.13
CA VAL A 147 2.05 0.99 -6.34
C VAL A 147 2.35 0.82 -7.83
N TYR A 148 1.32 0.57 -8.65
CA TYR A 148 1.48 0.50 -10.11
C TYR A 148 1.82 1.87 -10.70
N LEU A 149 1.17 2.93 -10.20
CA LEU A 149 1.47 4.30 -10.59
C LEU A 149 2.93 4.66 -10.28
N THR A 150 3.51 4.16 -9.19
CA THR A 150 4.93 4.36 -8.86
C THR A 150 5.83 3.80 -9.96
N VAL A 151 5.57 2.57 -10.43
CA VAL A 151 6.34 1.94 -11.51
C VAL A 151 6.17 2.71 -12.82
N ALA A 152 4.93 3.09 -13.16
CA ALA A 152 4.65 3.83 -14.38
C ALA A 152 5.26 5.25 -14.35
N ALA A 153 5.13 5.98 -13.24
CA ALA A 153 5.71 7.31 -13.07
C ALA A 153 7.25 7.27 -13.11
N ALA A 154 7.85 6.24 -12.51
CA ALA A 154 9.28 5.98 -12.62
C ALA A 154 9.71 5.71 -14.07
N ALA A 155 8.96 4.88 -14.81
CA ALA A 155 9.22 4.62 -16.23
C ALA A 155 9.11 5.87 -17.10
N LEU A 156 8.10 6.71 -16.85
CA LEU A 156 7.87 7.98 -17.57
C LEU A 156 8.97 9.03 -17.35
N THR A 157 9.90 8.80 -16.41
CA THR A 157 11.11 9.63 -16.31
C THR A 157 12.09 9.39 -17.45
N GLY A 158 11.98 8.27 -18.18
CA GLY A 158 12.91 7.89 -19.25
C GLY A 158 14.35 7.61 -18.78
N ARG A 159 14.60 7.59 -17.47
CA ARG A 159 15.94 7.56 -16.87
C ARG A 159 16.09 6.34 -15.96
N PRO A 160 16.80 5.28 -16.38
CA PRO A 160 16.92 4.03 -15.63
C PRO A 160 17.40 4.20 -14.19
N LEU A 161 18.43 5.04 -13.97
CA LEU A 161 18.95 5.30 -12.62
C LEU A 161 17.93 6.01 -11.72
N VAL A 162 17.12 6.91 -12.29
CA VAL A 162 16.06 7.60 -11.55
C VAL A 162 14.97 6.61 -11.16
N ALA A 163 14.55 5.74 -12.08
CA ALA A 163 13.55 4.71 -11.78
C ALA A 163 14.04 3.73 -10.70
N ALA A 164 15.31 3.33 -10.74
CA ALA A 164 15.93 2.53 -9.69
C ALA A 164 15.93 3.23 -8.32
N ALA A 165 16.27 4.53 -8.30
CA ALA A 165 16.23 5.35 -7.08
C ALA A 165 14.80 5.50 -6.52
N LEU A 166 13.80 5.67 -7.38
CA LEU A 166 12.39 5.76 -6.96
C LEU A 166 11.87 4.45 -6.39
N GLY A 167 12.24 3.30 -6.97
CA GLY A 167 11.93 1.99 -6.38
C GLY A 167 12.61 1.79 -5.02
N THR A 168 13.87 2.22 -4.90
CA THR A 168 14.61 2.19 -3.62
C THR A 168 13.96 3.08 -2.57
N LEU A 169 13.54 4.29 -2.95
CA LEU A 169 12.79 5.20 -2.10
C LEU A 169 11.48 4.56 -1.61
N PHE A 170 10.70 3.97 -2.53
CA PHE A 170 9.47 3.25 -2.19
C PHE A 170 9.74 2.15 -1.14
N GLY A 171 10.74 1.28 -1.39
CA GLY A 171 11.10 0.20 -0.48
C GLY A 171 11.58 0.70 0.88
N LEU A 172 12.42 1.73 0.91
CA LEU A 172 12.89 2.37 2.14
C LEU A 172 11.72 2.96 2.93
N THR A 173 10.82 3.73 2.29
CA THR A 173 9.65 4.31 2.94
C THR A 173 8.76 3.24 3.57
N ARG A 174 8.53 2.12 2.88
CA ARG A 174 7.81 0.98 3.48
C ARG A 174 8.58 0.33 4.63
N GLY A 175 9.90 0.18 4.48
CA GLY A 175 10.78 -0.35 5.51
C GLY A 175 10.70 0.45 6.82
N LEU A 176 10.70 1.78 6.70
CA LEU A 176 10.64 2.70 7.85
C LEU A 176 9.34 2.59 8.66
N ALA A 177 8.26 2.07 8.07
CA ALA A 177 7.00 1.87 8.78
C ALA A 177 7.14 0.96 10.02
N ILE A 178 8.12 0.04 10.01
CA ILE A 178 8.39 -0.87 11.14
C ILE A 178 8.68 -0.12 12.45
N PHE A 179 9.23 1.10 12.36
CA PHE A 179 9.53 1.92 13.53
C PHE A 179 8.28 2.45 14.24
N ALA A 180 7.10 2.39 13.61
CA ALA A 180 5.84 2.67 14.31
C ALA A 180 5.61 1.71 15.49
N GLY A 181 6.15 0.48 15.41
CA GLY A 181 6.09 -0.53 16.47
C GLY A 181 7.20 -0.46 17.51
N ALA A 182 8.17 0.46 17.38
CA ALA A 182 9.42 0.42 18.17
C ALA A 182 9.24 0.63 19.68
N ARG A 183 8.11 1.19 20.11
CA ARG A 183 7.78 1.44 21.52
C ARG A 183 6.71 0.51 22.08
N LEU A 184 6.30 -0.50 21.31
CA LEU A 184 5.26 -1.45 21.72
C LEU A 184 5.88 -2.56 22.58
N THR A 185 6.08 -2.25 23.87
CA THR A 185 6.70 -3.15 24.86
C THR A 185 5.68 -3.92 25.71
N THR A 186 4.39 -3.61 25.59
CA THR A 186 3.30 -4.33 26.26
C THR A 186 2.21 -4.74 25.27
N HIS A 187 1.41 -5.75 25.62
CA HIS A 187 0.32 -6.22 24.77
C HIS A 187 -0.80 -5.17 24.69
N GLU A 188 -1.10 -4.47 25.78
CA GLU A 188 -2.10 -3.40 25.83
C GLU A 188 -1.73 -2.26 24.87
N ALA A 189 -0.46 -1.84 24.84
CA ALA A 189 0.03 -0.83 23.92
C ALA A 189 -0.08 -1.29 22.46
N LEU A 190 0.16 -2.57 22.19
CA LEU A 190 0.01 -3.17 20.86
C LEU A 190 -1.45 -3.13 20.39
N TYR A 191 -2.39 -3.56 21.23
CA TYR A 191 -3.82 -3.50 20.92
C TYR A 191 -4.30 -2.06 20.67
N ASP A 192 -3.91 -1.13 21.55
CA ASP A 192 -4.26 0.29 21.41
C ASP A 192 -3.69 0.91 20.14
N PHE A 193 -2.45 0.56 19.79
CA PHE A 193 -1.82 1.00 18.54
C PHE A 193 -2.62 0.52 17.34
N HIS A 194 -2.93 -0.79 17.27
CA HIS A 194 -3.66 -1.35 16.12
C HIS A 194 -5.06 -0.79 15.97
N ARG A 195 -5.78 -0.56 17.08
CA ARG A 195 -7.09 0.12 17.05
C ARG A 195 -6.97 1.50 16.41
N ARG A 196 -6.09 2.37 16.94
CA ARG A 196 -5.88 3.73 16.40
C ARG A 196 -5.36 3.73 14.97
N PHE A 197 -4.59 2.70 14.61
CA PHE A 197 -4.05 2.54 13.26
C PHE A 197 -5.17 2.20 12.27
N GLU A 198 -6.04 1.24 12.59
CA GLU A 198 -7.21 0.91 11.76
C GLU A 198 -8.22 2.06 11.67
N ASP A 199 -8.45 2.83 12.75
CA ASP A 199 -9.33 4.02 12.73
C ASP A 199 -8.89 5.06 11.68
N ARG A 200 -7.60 5.06 11.31
CA ARG A 200 -7.02 5.97 10.29
C ARG A 200 -6.96 5.38 8.89
N ARG A 201 -7.46 4.17 8.68
CA ARG A 201 -7.41 3.49 7.38
C ARG A 201 -8.10 4.28 6.28
N GLU A 202 -9.32 4.74 6.55
CA GLU A 202 -10.08 5.52 5.57
C GLU A 202 -9.43 6.88 5.32
N LEU A 203 -8.91 7.54 6.36
CA LEU A 203 -8.13 8.78 6.20
C LEU A 203 -6.89 8.56 5.32
N SER A 204 -6.15 7.47 5.54
CA SER A 204 -4.98 7.09 4.73
C SER A 204 -5.35 6.91 3.26
N ARG A 205 -6.50 6.26 3.00
CA ARG A 205 -7.06 6.11 1.66
C ARG A 205 -7.44 7.46 1.03
N GLN A 206 -8.16 8.32 1.76
CA GLN A 206 -8.56 9.64 1.26
C GLN A 206 -7.36 10.53 0.94
N VAL A 207 -6.33 10.53 1.80
CA VAL A 207 -5.06 11.24 1.55
C VAL A 207 -4.37 10.70 0.30
N THR A 208 -4.41 9.38 0.07
CA THR A 208 -3.85 8.75 -1.13
C THR A 208 -4.56 9.19 -2.40
N ILE A 209 -5.89 9.16 -2.40
CA ILE A 209 -6.72 9.62 -3.52
C ILE A 209 -6.46 11.11 -3.79
N GLY A 210 -6.46 11.94 -2.74
CA GLY A 210 -6.18 13.37 -2.85
C GLY A 210 -4.79 13.66 -3.43
N ALA A 211 -3.76 12.91 -3.01
CA ALA A 211 -2.42 13.05 -3.55
C ALA A 211 -2.33 12.62 -5.03
N GLN A 212 -3.00 11.54 -5.43
CA GLN A 212 -3.07 11.12 -6.83
C GLN A 212 -3.76 12.17 -7.70
N LEU A 213 -4.88 12.75 -7.24
CA LEU A 213 -5.57 13.83 -7.94
C LEU A 213 -4.74 15.11 -8.01
N LEU A 214 -3.99 15.45 -6.96
CA LEU A 214 -3.05 16.58 -6.97
C LEU A 214 -1.94 16.36 -7.99
N VAL A 215 -1.35 15.17 -8.03
CA VAL A 215 -0.34 14.80 -9.04
C VAL A 215 -0.92 14.91 -10.44
N ALA A 216 -2.15 14.44 -10.66
CA ALA A 216 -2.84 14.55 -11.93
C ALA A 216 -3.03 16.01 -12.37
N ALA A 217 -3.52 16.85 -11.45
CA ALA A 217 -3.77 18.27 -11.68
C ALA A 217 -2.49 19.03 -12.04
N VAL A 218 -1.41 18.81 -11.28
CA VAL A 218 -0.11 19.46 -11.55
C VAL A 218 0.47 18.97 -12.87
N ALA A 219 0.45 17.66 -13.13
CA ALA A 219 0.98 17.10 -14.37
C ALA A 219 0.24 17.63 -15.62
N ALA A 220 -1.10 17.65 -15.59
CA ALA A 220 -1.92 18.16 -16.68
C ALA A 220 -1.78 19.68 -16.86
N GLY A 221 -1.66 20.43 -15.76
CA GLY A 221 -1.40 21.87 -15.80
C GLY A 221 -0.06 22.20 -16.46
N LEU A 222 0.98 21.41 -16.20
CA LEU A 222 2.28 21.55 -16.85
C LEU A 222 2.28 21.09 -18.32
N ALA A 223 1.46 20.10 -18.68
CA ALA A 223 1.38 19.58 -20.04
C ALA A 223 0.54 20.46 -20.99
N TRP A 224 -0.60 20.97 -20.52
CA TRP A 224 -1.64 21.63 -21.34
C TRP A 224 -2.13 22.97 -20.76
N GLY A 225 -1.42 23.52 -19.77
CA GLY A 225 -1.77 24.79 -19.16
C GLY A 225 -3.09 24.76 -18.36
N PRO A 226 -3.78 25.91 -18.24
CA PRO A 226 -5.01 26.02 -17.44
C PRO A 226 -6.13 25.07 -17.87
N SER A 227 -6.20 24.73 -19.15
CA SER A 227 -7.22 23.81 -19.69
C SER A 227 -7.06 22.38 -19.17
N GLY A 228 -5.82 21.86 -19.13
CA GLY A 228 -5.50 20.56 -18.56
C GLY A 228 -5.76 20.50 -17.06
N LEU A 229 -5.42 21.57 -16.34
CA LEU A 229 -5.72 21.71 -14.92
C LEU A 229 -7.23 21.69 -14.66
N ALA A 230 -8.02 22.47 -15.39
CA ALA A 230 -9.46 22.52 -15.23
C ALA A 230 -10.12 21.15 -15.50
N ALA A 231 -9.71 20.47 -16.58
CA ALA A 231 -10.22 19.15 -16.92
C ALA A 231 -9.92 18.10 -15.84
N THR A 232 -8.71 18.09 -15.29
CA THR A 232 -8.33 17.15 -14.22
C THR A 232 -8.99 17.47 -12.88
N VAL A 233 -9.17 18.75 -12.54
CA VAL A 233 -9.95 19.15 -11.37
C VAL A 233 -11.40 18.70 -11.50
N ALA A 234 -12.03 18.89 -12.66
CA ALA A 234 -13.38 18.41 -12.92
C ALA A 234 -13.49 16.87 -12.77
N ALA A 235 -12.54 16.13 -13.35
CA ALA A 235 -12.46 14.68 -13.18
C ALA A 235 -12.25 14.29 -11.70
N GLY A 236 -11.42 15.01 -10.96
CA GLY A 236 -11.19 14.80 -9.53
C GLY A 236 -12.43 15.04 -8.68
N VAL A 237 -13.24 16.06 -8.99
CA VAL A 237 -14.53 16.30 -8.34
C VAL A 237 -15.47 15.12 -8.57
N VAL A 238 -15.54 14.59 -9.80
CA VAL A 238 -16.34 13.39 -10.11
C VAL A 238 -15.83 12.17 -9.33
N VAL A 239 -14.51 11.96 -9.28
CA VAL A 239 -13.91 10.87 -8.50
C VAL A 239 -14.33 10.97 -7.04
N LEU A 240 -14.19 12.14 -6.42
CA LEU A 240 -14.54 12.38 -5.02
C LEU A 240 -16.04 12.20 -4.76
N ALA A 241 -16.90 12.64 -5.68
CA ALA A 241 -18.35 12.48 -5.57
C ALA A 241 -18.80 11.01 -5.67
N LEU A 242 -18.00 10.15 -6.29
CA LEU A 242 -18.29 8.74 -6.51
C LEU A 242 -17.49 7.80 -5.59
N VAL A 243 -16.72 8.33 -4.63
CA VAL A 243 -15.95 7.52 -3.68
C VAL A 243 -16.90 6.61 -2.91
N GLN A 244 -16.67 5.31 -3.03
CA GLN A 244 -17.38 4.34 -2.21
C GLN A 244 -16.63 4.10 -0.89
N PRO A 245 -17.33 3.82 0.22
CA PRO A 245 -16.68 3.45 1.48
C PRO A 245 -15.88 2.15 1.31
N GLU A 246 -14.73 2.06 1.99
CA GLU A 246 -13.88 0.88 1.92
C GLU A 246 -14.53 -0.31 2.66
N VAL A 247 -15.19 -1.21 1.93
CA VAL A 247 -15.66 -2.49 2.49
C VAL A 247 -14.59 -3.56 2.24
N MET A 248 -13.97 -4.10 3.29
CA MET A 248 -13.08 -5.28 3.14
C MET A 248 -13.92 -6.53 2.88
N ARG A 249 -13.96 -6.98 1.62
CA ARG A 249 -14.52 -8.29 1.29
C ARG A 249 -13.45 -9.36 1.50
N VAL A 250 -13.40 -9.94 2.70
CA VAL A 250 -12.56 -11.12 2.95
C VAL A 250 -13.17 -12.31 2.22
N ARG A 251 -12.51 -12.79 1.17
CA ARG A 251 -12.89 -14.02 0.49
C ARG A 251 -12.49 -15.19 1.38
N SER A 252 -13.45 -15.80 2.09
CA SER A 252 -13.21 -17.03 2.85
C SER A 252 -12.78 -18.14 1.88
N THR A 253 -11.51 -18.50 1.92
CA THR A 253 -10.95 -19.64 1.16
C THR A 253 -11.48 -20.99 1.67
N ALA A 254 -12.22 -21.02 2.78
CA ALA A 254 -12.69 -22.26 3.37
C ALA A 254 -13.89 -22.90 2.65
N ARG A 255 -14.70 -22.17 1.85
CA ARG A 255 -15.90 -22.77 1.18
C ARG A 255 -16.32 -22.14 -0.16
N GLY A 256 -15.52 -21.28 -0.80
CA GLY A 256 -15.92 -20.65 -2.06
C GLY A 256 -17.12 -19.68 -1.94
N VAL A 257 -17.59 -19.41 -0.72
CA VAL A 257 -18.62 -18.40 -0.43
C VAL A 257 -17.93 -17.07 -0.14
N THR A 258 -18.11 -16.10 -1.03
CA THR A 258 -17.86 -14.69 -0.74
C THR A 258 -18.92 -14.19 0.23
N THR A 259 -18.67 -14.26 1.53
CA THR A 259 -19.43 -13.47 2.51
C THR A 259 -18.84 -12.06 2.55
N PRO A 260 -19.63 -11.00 2.32
CA PRO A 260 -19.19 -9.65 2.68
C PRO A 260 -19.02 -9.63 4.20
N VAL A 261 -17.77 -9.50 4.66
CA VAL A 261 -17.50 -9.18 6.07
C VAL A 261 -17.64 -7.67 6.19
N GLU A 262 -18.83 -7.23 6.53
CA GLU A 262 -19.06 -5.85 6.93
C GLU A 262 -18.40 -5.67 8.31
N ILE A 263 -17.22 -5.06 8.34
CA ILE A 263 -16.61 -4.58 9.60
C ILE A 263 -17.40 -3.32 9.98
N THR A 264 -18.58 -3.53 10.56
CA THR A 264 -19.32 -2.47 11.24
C THR A 264 -18.70 -2.27 12.61
N ASP A 265 -18.43 -1.02 12.98
CA ASP A 265 -18.12 -0.56 14.35
C ASP A 265 -19.28 -0.77 15.34
N ARG A 266 -20.22 -1.68 15.05
CA ARG A 266 -21.31 -1.98 15.96
C ARG A 266 -20.75 -2.79 17.13
N PRO A 267 -20.89 -2.30 18.38
CA PRO A 267 -20.56 -3.10 19.54
C PRO A 267 -21.31 -4.44 19.47
N ALA A 268 -20.65 -5.51 19.89
CA ALA A 268 -21.11 -6.89 19.84
C ALA A 268 -22.30 -7.19 20.78
N THR A 269 -23.33 -6.34 20.79
CA THR A 269 -24.59 -6.58 21.53
C THR A 269 -25.64 -7.31 20.67
N VAL A 270 -25.38 -7.47 19.36
CA VAL A 270 -26.25 -8.14 18.36
C VAL A 270 -26.46 -9.67 18.50
N LEU A 271 -25.40 -10.39 18.88
CA LEU A 271 -25.25 -11.81 18.47
C LEU A 271 -25.44 -12.85 19.58
N VAL A 272 -26.00 -12.48 20.73
CA VAL A 272 -26.18 -13.41 21.86
C VAL A 272 -27.56 -14.08 21.88
N ASP A 273 -28.58 -13.58 21.17
CA ASP A 273 -29.96 -14.03 21.41
C ASP A 273 -30.44 -15.20 20.52
N GLU A 274 -29.87 -15.44 19.33
CA GLU A 274 -30.40 -16.46 18.42
C GLU A 274 -29.92 -17.90 18.70
N ARG A 275 -28.83 -18.09 19.46
CA ARG A 275 -28.35 -19.44 19.79
C ARG A 275 -29.02 -20.06 21.02
N ALA A 276 -29.63 -19.24 21.89
CA ALA A 276 -30.33 -19.73 23.07
C ALA A 276 -31.70 -20.37 22.73
N ALA A 277 -32.34 -19.97 21.62
CA ALA A 277 -33.64 -20.49 21.21
C ALA A 277 -33.58 -21.87 20.50
N SER A 278 -32.40 -22.34 20.10
CA SER A 278 -32.25 -23.60 19.34
C SER A 278 -31.88 -24.83 20.20
N PHE A 279 -31.62 -24.65 21.50
CA PHE A 279 -31.21 -25.72 22.40
C PHE A 279 -32.34 -26.29 23.29
N SER A 280 -33.57 -25.76 23.21
CA SER A 280 -34.72 -26.24 23.99
C SER A 280 -35.72 -27.10 23.20
N ALA A 281 -35.43 -27.42 21.94
CA ALA A 281 -36.30 -28.26 21.10
C ALA A 281 -35.51 -29.43 20.48
N GLY A 282 -35.05 -30.37 21.30
CA GLY A 282 -34.35 -31.53 20.76
C GLY A 282 -33.75 -32.52 21.76
N ARG A 283 -34.64 -33.19 22.52
CA ARG A 283 -34.43 -34.44 23.30
C ARG A 283 -33.69 -34.34 24.63
#